data_AF-A0A850C8E6-F1
#
_entry.id   AF-A0A850C8E6-F1
#
_cell.length_a   1.000
_cell.length_b   1.000
_cell.length_c   1.000
_cell.angle_alpha   90.00
_cell.angle_beta   90.00
_cell.angle_gamma   90.00
#
_symmetry.space_group_name_H-M   'P 1'
#
loop_
_entity.id
_entity.type
_entity.pdbx_description
1 polymer ?
#
loop_
_entity_poly.entity_id
_entity_poly.type
_entity_poly.pdbx_seq_one_letter_code
_entity_poly.pdbx_strand_id
1 'polypeptide(L)'
;IWLRTDGAPKYMHVLKPQVIVFGGTPVKPLSFAEIFFPTSQLIAFHTLPPTDEPLDYDPNEANRMMQDIQALVGTFVVKGKIRISTQTELATSLEVARVSWMSVYDTEIVNPYLPQMPSLHTPMMLVNPDRVAFGVGA
;
A
#
# COMPACT_ATOMS: atom_id res chain seq x y z
N ILE A 1 13.89 -0.72 1.02
CA ILE A 1 12.50 -0.51 1.49
C ILE A 1 12.48 -0.19 2.98
N TRP A 2 12.00 1.00 3.35
CA TRP A 2 12.19 1.62 4.68
C TRP A 2 11.57 0.87 5.87
N LEU A 3 10.37 0.30 5.75
CA LEU A 3 9.67 -0.31 6.90
C LEU A 3 9.85 -1.83 7.03
N ARG A 4 10.64 -2.47 6.17
CA ARG A 4 10.88 -3.93 6.21
C ARG A 4 12.08 -4.35 7.06
N THR A 5 12.66 -3.43 7.82
CA THR A 5 13.85 -3.70 8.63
C THR A 5 13.49 -3.83 10.10
N ASP A 6 14.25 -4.63 10.85
CA ASP A 6 14.08 -4.77 12.31
C ASP A 6 14.26 -3.44 13.07
N GLY A 7 14.89 -2.46 12.43
CA GLY A 7 15.07 -1.09 12.92
C GLY A 7 13.98 -0.11 12.50
N ALA A 8 12.83 -0.59 11.98
CA ALA A 8 11.75 0.29 11.53
C ALA A 8 11.32 1.27 12.64
N PRO A 9 11.18 2.57 12.34
CA PRO A 9 10.89 3.57 13.36
C PRO A 9 9.47 3.39 13.91
N LYS A 10 9.27 3.76 15.18
CA LYS A 10 7.94 3.75 15.82
C LYS A 10 6.98 4.79 15.23
N TYR A 11 7.53 5.87 14.68
CA TYR A 11 6.79 6.96 14.06
C TYR A 11 7.41 7.33 12.71
N MET A 12 6.57 7.59 11.72
CA MET A 12 6.95 8.28 10.50
C MET A 12 6.89 9.79 10.74
N HIS A 13 8.03 10.46 10.60
CA HIS A 13 8.11 11.91 10.67
C HIS A 13 7.95 12.48 9.26
N VAL A 14 6.82 13.14 8.99
CA VAL A 14 6.52 13.72 7.68
C VAL A 14 6.51 15.23 7.81
N LEU A 15 7.29 15.90 6.97
CA LEU A 15 7.41 17.35 6.95
C LEU A 15 6.39 17.96 5.98
N LYS A 16 5.78 19.07 6.38
CA LYS A 16 4.77 19.83 5.62
C LYS A 16 3.65 18.96 5.02
N PRO A 17 3.06 18.00 5.76
CA PRO A 17 2.05 17.11 5.20
C PRO A 17 0.73 17.84 4.92
N GLN A 18 0.02 17.37 3.90
CA GLN A 18 -1.39 17.65 3.67
C GLN A 18 -2.17 16.37 3.99
N VAL A 19 -3.04 16.43 4.99
CA VAL A 19 -3.78 15.28 5.51
C VAL A 19 -5.25 15.43 5.18
N ILE A 20 -5.83 14.41 4.54
CA ILE A 20 -7.25 14.34 4.27
C ILE A 20 -7.89 13.40 5.30
N VAL A 21 -8.86 13.88 6.06
CA VAL A 21 -9.56 13.09 7.10
C VAL A 21 -10.93 12.66 6.60
N PHE A 22 -11.15 11.35 6.57
CA PHE A 22 -12.41 10.72 6.19
C PHE A 22 -13.17 10.32 7.46
N GLY A 23 -14.15 11.12 7.86
CA GLY A 23 -14.87 10.92 9.12
C GLY A 23 -15.87 12.03 9.48
N GLY A 24 -15.81 13.17 8.78
CA GLY A 24 -16.82 14.23 8.84
C GLY A 24 -17.17 14.70 7.43
N THR A 25 -18.44 15.00 7.21
CA THR A 25 -18.92 15.64 5.97
C THR A 25 -19.04 17.14 6.22
N PRO A 26 -18.38 18.03 5.45
CA PRO A 26 -17.50 17.77 4.30
C PRO A 26 -16.07 17.36 4.69
N VAL A 27 -15.38 16.66 3.78
CA VAL A 27 -13.95 16.33 3.89
C VAL A 27 -13.13 17.63 3.92
N LYS A 28 -12.31 17.83 4.96
CA LYS A 28 -11.44 19.00 5.11
C LYS A 28 -9.97 18.59 5.13
N PRO A 29 -9.11 19.19 4.30
CA PRO A 29 -7.67 19.00 4.41
C PRO A 29 -7.16 19.69 5.68
N LEU A 30 -6.20 19.06 6.34
CA LEU A 30 -5.42 19.60 7.44
C LEU A 30 -3.98 19.77 6.97
N SER A 31 -3.38 20.91 7.30
CA SER A 31 -1.97 21.18 7.02
C SER A 31 -1.21 21.26 8.33
N PHE A 32 -0.03 20.65 8.38
CA PHE A 32 0.86 20.72 9.53
C PHE A 32 2.25 21.16 9.08
N ALA A 33 3.05 21.73 9.99
CA ALA A 33 4.48 21.93 9.74
C ALA A 33 5.22 20.58 9.71
N GLU A 34 4.80 19.66 10.58
CA GLU A 34 5.27 18.30 10.68
C GLU A 34 4.20 17.42 11.33
N ILE A 35 4.24 16.11 11.07
CA ILE A 35 3.43 15.11 11.75
C ILE A 35 4.30 13.91 12.13
N PHE A 36 4.05 13.34 13.30
CA PHE A 36 4.63 12.09 13.77
C PHE A 36 3.54 11.02 13.73
N PHE A 37 3.47 10.29 12.62
CA PHE A 37 2.43 9.30 12.40
C PHE A 37 2.87 7.94 12.97
N PRO A 38 2.13 7.31 13.91
CA PRO A 38 2.52 6.01 14.46
C PRO A 38 2.60 4.97 13.36
N THR A 39 3.78 4.35 13.17
CA THR A 39 3.97 3.30 12.16
C THR A 39 3.03 2.12 12.40
N SER A 40 2.68 1.86 13.67
CA SER A 40 1.70 0.86 14.04
C SER A 40 0.30 1.12 13.51
N GLN A 41 -0.05 2.37 13.15
CA GLN A 41 -1.35 2.74 12.56
C GLN A 41 -1.29 2.84 11.02
N LEU A 42 -0.10 2.74 10.43
CA LEU A 42 0.09 2.89 8.98
C LEU A 42 -0.45 1.64 8.28
N ILE A 43 -1.34 1.86 7.31
CA ILE A 43 -1.95 0.78 6.53
C ILE A 43 -1.18 0.57 5.23
N ALA A 44 -0.88 1.65 4.52
CA ALA A 44 -0.13 1.61 3.27
C ALA A 44 0.56 2.95 2.98
N PHE A 45 1.57 2.93 2.12
CA PHE A 45 2.21 4.13 1.57
C PHE A 45 2.87 3.84 0.22
N HIS A 46 3.09 4.89 -0.56
CA HIS A 46 3.85 4.86 -1.81
C HIS A 46 4.57 6.20 -1.99
N THR A 47 5.57 6.25 -2.86
CA THR A 47 6.18 7.51 -3.30
C THR A 47 5.25 8.23 -4.29
N LEU A 48 5.22 9.56 -4.26
CA LEU A 48 4.40 10.31 -5.21
C LEU A 48 4.99 10.19 -6.63
N PRO A 49 4.22 9.74 -7.64
CA PRO A 49 4.66 9.76 -9.03
C PRO A 49 5.04 11.18 -9.48
N PRO A 50 6.03 11.35 -10.38
CA PRO A 50 6.74 10.31 -11.14
C PRO A 50 7.99 9.76 -10.41
N THR A 51 8.06 9.85 -9.07
CA THR A 51 9.21 9.32 -8.33
C THR A 51 9.24 7.80 -8.44
N ASP A 52 10.16 7.27 -9.25
CA ASP A 52 10.38 5.84 -9.40
C ASP A 52 11.25 5.31 -8.25
N GLU A 53 10.65 4.51 -7.37
CA GLU A 53 11.41 3.59 -6.52
C GLU A 53 11.66 2.31 -7.33
N PRO A 54 12.91 1.80 -7.39
CA PRO A 54 13.18 0.56 -8.11
C PRO A 54 12.33 -0.58 -7.52
N LEU A 55 11.79 -1.40 -8.41
CA LEU A 55 11.05 -2.60 -8.02
C LEU A 55 11.95 -3.51 -7.18
N ASP A 56 11.37 -4.13 -6.16
CA ASP A 56 12.08 -4.96 -5.19
C ASP A 56 12.11 -6.45 -5.56
N TYR A 57 11.94 -6.76 -6.84
CA TYR A 57 12.02 -8.13 -7.37
C TYR A 57 12.85 -8.20 -8.65
N ASP A 58 13.46 -9.36 -8.88
CA ASP A 58 14.06 -9.71 -10.17
C ASP A 58 12.96 -10.27 -11.11
N PRO A 59 12.72 -9.66 -12.28
CA PRO A 59 11.78 -10.17 -13.28
C PRO A 59 12.09 -11.60 -13.75
N ASN A 60 13.32 -12.07 -13.64
CA ASN A 60 13.77 -13.38 -14.11
C ASN A 60 13.76 -14.46 -13.02
N GLU A 61 13.40 -14.15 -11.78
CA GLU A 61 13.34 -15.17 -10.71
C GLU A 61 12.22 -16.16 -11.04
N ALA A 62 12.61 -17.43 -11.16
CA ALA A 62 11.73 -18.54 -11.50
C ALA A 62 10.69 -18.82 -10.40
N ASN A 63 9.60 -19.51 -10.77
CA ASN A 63 8.53 -19.95 -9.87
C ASN A 63 7.79 -18.81 -9.14
N ARG A 64 7.76 -17.62 -9.74
CA ARG A 64 7.01 -16.46 -9.27
C ARG A 64 6.03 -16.00 -10.31
N MET A 65 4.86 -15.57 -9.89
CA MET A 65 3.84 -14.98 -10.75
C MET A 65 3.26 -13.72 -10.12
N MET A 66 2.71 -12.85 -10.98
CA MET A 66 1.90 -11.71 -10.54
C MET A 66 0.45 -12.18 -10.44
N GLN A 67 -0.11 -12.12 -9.23
CA GLN A 67 -1.50 -12.37 -8.95
C GLN A 67 -2.25 -11.05 -8.88
N ASP A 68 -3.26 -10.87 -9.74
CA ASP A 68 -4.15 -9.72 -9.68
C ASP A 68 -4.99 -9.77 -8.39
N ILE A 69 -5.11 -8.60 -7.74
CA ILE A 69 -5.88 -8.43 -6.51
C ILE A 69 -6.66 -7.12 -6.53
N GLN A 70 -7.68 -7.09 -5.67
CA GLN A 70 -8.32 -5.88 -5.19
C GLN A 70 -8.14 -5.79 -3.68
N ALA A 71 -7.57 -4.71 -3.18
CA ALA A 71 -7.32 -4.48 -1.77
C ALA A 71 -8.17 -3.34 -1.22
N LEU A 72 -8.72 -3.53 -0.02
CA LEU A 72 -9.35 -2.46 0.76
C LEU A 72 -8.34 -1.89 1.74
N VAL A 73 -8.00 -0.62 1.55
CA VAL A 73 -6.93 0.09 2.27
C VAL A 73 -7.54 1.31 2.96
N GLY A 74 -8.03 1.12 4.19
CA GLY A 74 -8.81 2.15 4.88
C GLY A 74 -10.07 2.50 4.08
N THR A 75 -10.19 3.74 3.60
CA THR A 75 -11.30 4.19 2.74
C THR A 75 -11.01 4.06 1.25
N PHE A 76 -9.83 3.57 0.87
CA PHE A 76 -9.40 3.45 -0.52
C PHE A 76 -9.63 2.03 -1.03
N VAL A 77 -9.91 1.93 -2.33
CA VAL A 77 -9.90 0.68 -3.08
C VAL A 77 -8.68 0.71 -3.98
N VAL A 78 -7.88 -0.35 -3.92
CA VAL A 78 -6.66 -0.50 -4.71
C VAL A 78 -6.81 -1.71 -5.61
N LYS A 79 -6.64 -1.54 -6.91
CA LYS A 79 -6.37 -2.66 -7.81
C LYS A 79 -4.87 -2.75 -8.03
N GLY A 80 -4.32 -3.95 -8.14
CA GLY A 80 -2.91 -4.13 -8.41
C GLY A 80 -2.52 -5.59 -8.45
N LYS A 81 -1.20 -5.82 -8.38
CA LYS A 81 -0.61 -7.16 -8.47
C LYS A 81 0.26 -7.44 -7.26
N ILE A 82 0.22 -8.67 -6.78
CA ILE A 82 1.16 -9.15 -5.76
C ILE A 82 1.94 -10.32 -6.31
N ARG A 83 3.20 -10.41 -5.91
CA ARG A 83 4.12 -11.42 -6.42
C ARG A 83 4.16 -12.63 -5.48
N ILE A 84 3.59 -13.74 -5.93
CA ILE A 84 3.47 -14.98 -5.15
C ILE A 84 4.22 -16.13 -5.83
N SER A 85 4.40 -17.25 -5.14
CA SER A 85 4.94 -18.45 -5.77
C SER A 85 3.92 -19.05 -6.73
N THR A 86 4.36 -19.59 -7.87
CA THR A 86 3.52 -20.36 -8.79
C THR A 86 3.01 -21.69 -8.20
N GLN A 87 3.48 -22.07 -7.01
CA GLN A 87 3.14 -23.32 -6.34
C GLN A 87 2.12 -23.14 -5.20
N THR A 88 1.68 -21.91 -4.95
CA THR A 88 0.82 -21.59 -3.80
C THR A 88 -0.29 -20.62 -4.19
N GLU A 89 -1.47 -20.84 -3.64
CA GLU A 89 -2.57 -19.86 -3.70
C GLU A 89 -2.26 -18.61 -2.88
N LEU A 90 -3.02 -17.53 -3.13
CA LEU A 90 -2.87 -16.29 -2.39
C LEU A 90 -3.06 -16.48 -0.87
N ALA A 91 -4.11 -17.20 -0.46
CA ALA A 91 -4.38 -17.42 0.96
C ALA A 91 -3.17 -18.04 1.68
N THR A 92 -2.60 -19.09 1.11
CA THR A 92 -1.38 -19.72 1.62
C THR A 92 -0.19 -18.76 1.60
N SER A 93 -0.06 -17.96 0.56
CA SER A 93 1.02 -16.96 0.45
C SER A 93 0.94 -15.92 1.56
N LEU A 94 -0.26 -15.44 1.89
CA LEU A 94 -0.48 -14.47 2.97
C LEU A 94 -0.17 -15.05 4.35
N GLU A 95 -0.62 -16.28 4.61
CA GLU A 95 -0.36 -16.99 5.89
C GLU A 95 1.14 -17.24 6.12
N VAL A 96 1.88 -17.58 5.05
CA VAL A 96 3.29 -17.98 5.15
C VAL A 96 4.26 -16.79 5.07
N ALA A 97 3.87 -15.69 4.40
CA ALA A 97 4.80 -14.59 4.11
C ALA A 97 5.48 -14.02 5.35
N ARG A 98 4.79 -13.98 6.51
CA ARG A 98 5.32 -13.44 7.79
C ARG A 98 6.07 -12.10 7.61
N VAL A 99 5.63 -11.27 6.66
CA VAL A 99 6.24 -9.98 6.36
C VAL A 99 5.44 -8.87 7.03
N SER A 100 6.13 -7.91 7.65
CA SER A 100 5.46 -6.73 8.21
C SER A 100 4.93 -5.78 7.13
N TRP A 101 5.51 -5.84 5.92
CA TRP A 101 5.13 -5.01 4.77
C TRP A 101 5.30 -5.78 3.46
N MET A 102 4.27 -5.75 2.62
CA MET A 102 4.23 -6.43 1.33
C MET A 102 4.16 -5.43 0.18
N SER A 103 4.83 -5.71 -0.94
CA SER A 103 4.71 -4.92 -2.17
C SER A 103 3.44 -5.26 -2.92
N VAL A 104 2.73 -4.23 -3.37
CA VAL A 104 1.69 -4.31 -4.39
C VAL A 104 2.16 -3.47 -5.57
N TYR A 105 2.18 -4.07 -6.75
CA TYR A 105 2.71 -3.50 -7.98
C TYR A 105 1.60 -3.03 -8.91
N ASP A 106 1.94 -2.13 -9.82
CA ASP A 106 1.06 -1.69 -10.92
C ASP A 106 -0.33 -1.29 -10.39
N THR A 107 -0.32 -0.36 -9.44
CA THR A 107 -1.50 -0.07 -8.63
C THR A 107 -2.34 1.05 -9.20
N GLU A 108 -3.66 0.87 -9.16
CA GLU A 108 -4.68 1.89 -9.39
C GLU A 108 -5.41 2.14 -8.07
N ILE A 109 -5.29 3.34 -7.52
CA ILE A 109 -5.84 3.75 -6.23
C ILE A 109 -7.01 4.69 -6.46
N VAL A 110 -8.18 4.35 -5.92
CA VAL A 110 -9.38 5.18 -5.96
C VAL A 110 -9.97 5.34 -4.57
N ASN A 111 -10.70 6.43 -4.34
CA ASN A 111 -11.44 6.65 -3.10
C ASN A 111 -12.94 6.85 -3.41
N PRO A 112 -13.81 5.89 -3.09
CA PRO A 112 -15.24 6.00 -3.34
C PRO A 112 -15.93 7.19 -2.64
N TYR A 113 -15.34 7.72 -1.56
CA TYR A 113 -15.85 8.87 -0.83
C TYR A 113 -15.42 10.21 -1.41
N LEU A 114 -14.47 10.23 -2.35
CA LEU A 114 -14.01 11.41 -3.08
C LEU A 114 -14.02 11.14 -4.59
N PRO A 115 -15.20 11.05 -5.23
CA PRO A 115 -15.31 10.73 -6.66
C PRO A 115 -14.65 11.78 -7.57
N GLN A 116 -14.41 13.00 -7.08
CA GLN A 116 -13.66 14.03 -7.79
C GLN A 116 -12.13 13.84 -7.74
N MET A 117 -11.63 12.97 -6.86
CA MET A 117 -10.22 12.60 -6.84
C MET A 117 -9.96 11.64 -8.01
N PRO A 118 -9.09 12.01 -8.98
CA PRO A 118 -8.75 11.11 -10.07
C PRO A 118 -8.07 9.85 -9.53
N SER A 119 -8.16 8.75 -10.29
CA SER A 119 -7.40 7.54 -9.97
C SER A 119 -5.90 7.86 -9.95
N LEU A 120 -5.22 7.36 -8.92
CA LEU A 120 -3.78 7.51 -8.77
C LEU A 120 -3.11 6.20 -9.17
N HIS A 121 -2.20 6.27 -10.14
CA HIS A 121 -1.42 5.13 -10.58
C HIS A 121 -0.03 5.18 -9.96
N THR A 122 0.42 4.08 -9.35
CA THR A 122 1.77 3.99 -8.76
C THR A 122 2.44 2.67 -9.13
N PRO A 123 3.73 2.67 -9.51
CA PRO A 123 4.45 1.45 -9.89
C PRO A 123 4.50 0.41 -8.76
N MET A 124 4.63 0.89 -7.52
CA MET A 124 4.71 0.07 -6.33
C MET A 124 4.18 0.84 -5.13
N MET A 125 3.40 0.15 -4.29
CA MET A 125 3.05 0.60 -2.96
C MET A 125 3.36 -0.50 -1.94
N LEU A 126 3.58 -0.10 -0.71
CA LEU A 126 3.79 -1.01 0.41
C LEU A 126 2.55 -1.02 1.29
N VAL A 127 2.07 -2.22 1.60
CA VAL A 127 0.91 -2.44 2.45
C VAL A 127 1.30 -3.25 3.68
N ASN A 128 0.67 -2.94 4.80
CA ASN A 128 0.69 -3.79 5.98
C ASN A 128 -0.39 -4.88 5.81
N PRO A 129 -0.01 -6.16 5.60
CA PRO A 129 -0.98 -7.22 5.34
C PRO A 129 -1.95 -7.45 6.50
N ASP A 130 -1.58 -7.12 7.74
CA ASP A 130 -2.44 -7.27 8.92
C ASP A 130 -3.56 -6.21 9.00
N ARG A 131 -3.51 -5.19 8.13
CA ARG A 131 -4.43 -4.04 8.14
C ARG A 131 -5.21 -3.87 6.84
N VAL A 132 -5.02 -4.78 5.88
CA VAL A 132 -5.61 -4.72 4.55
C VAL A 132 -6.45 -5.98 4.31
N ALA A 133 -7.64 -5.80 3.72
CA ALA A 133 -8.41 -6.93 3.22
C ALA A 133 -8.07 -7.15 1.74
N PHE A 134 -7.70 -8.38 1.38
CA PHE A 134 -7.38 -8.78 0.01
C PHE A 134 -8.55 -9.57 -0.58
N GLY A 135 -8.99 -9.16 -1.76
CA GLY A 135 -9.90 -9.90 -2.63
C GLY A 135 -9.16 -10.34 -3.89
N VAL A 136 -9.43 -11.56 -4.32
CA VAL A 136 -9.10 -12.03 -5.67
C VAL A 136 -10.36 -11.84 -6.51
N GLY A 137 -10.20 -11.42 -7.76
CA GLY A 137 -11.34 -11.20 -8.67
C GLY A 137 -12.23 -12.45 -8.83
N ALA A 138 -13.49 -12.21 -9.20
CA ALA A 138 -14.43 -13.24 -9.64
C ALA A 138 -14.22 -13.61 -11.10
#